data_AF-A0AAW1PWR3-F1
#
_entry.id   AF-A0AAW1PWR3-F1
#
_cell.length_a   1.000
_cell.length_b   1.000
_cell.length_c   1.000
_cell.angle_alpha   90.00
_cell.angle_beta   90.00
_cell.angle_gamma   90.00
#
_symmetry.space_group_name_H-M   'P 1'
#
loop_
_entity.id
_entity.type
_entity.pdbx_description
1 polymer ?
#
loop_
_entity_poly.entity_id
_entity_poly.type
_entity_poly.pdbx_seq_one_letter_code
_entity_poly.pdbx_strand_id
1 'polypeptide(L)'
;MQGNWTAQVEEVVALQAILEEDFSLLGGQGLHDGIDLTADSLIELEPPSAPIRLECQALARVSLLRDSLDLRGSQQQWQQQEPQQAQQQPAELVIMQLLRYNAARDHQLFREGTWACGICLEELPGVRCLRVGDCKHAFCQDCLGQQCRLNVREGTIENLRCPEPQCKAPMNRQVVKSLLSPEEAARWEDLELQRTLAHMQDVVYCPRCSSACLEDGQNCAQCARCFFAYCSLCNEAWHPGRQCVSAATKLELLRNRMKGVRHESGSELRRKELEMMSLKSIEETTKPCPRCSMAIQKSQGCNKMTCANCNTFFCYRCGREIEGYSHYKDSGCVLFEEAEILRWQDEWEAQQHGAVGHVNQLAWAQHARANDAPPGMRVCPCPQCGQANMKVGNNNHMACWACTCHFCYSCRKLLRGKGIGAAHYGPKGCKQHSAD
;
A
#
# COMPACT_ATOMS: atom_id res chain seq x y z
N MET A 1 -16.63 -65.31 -38.10
CA MET A 1 -16.02 -63.97 -38.06
C MET A 1 -15.61 -63.68 -36.62
N GLN A 2 -14.50 -64.28 -36.19
CA GLN A 2 -13.78 -63.87 -34.99
C GLN A 2 -12.71 -62.91 -35.50
N GLY A 3 -12.89 -61.63 -35.22
CA GLY A 3 -12.01 -60.58 -35.72
C GLY A 3 -12.04 -59.40 -34.77
N ASN A 4 -10.88 -59.18 -34.14
CA ASN A 4 -10.41 -57.87 -33.69
C ASN A 4 -10.90 -57.25 -32.38
N TRP A 5 -11.45 -58.03 -31.44
CA TRP A 5 -11.57 -57.54 -30.04
C TRP A 5 -10.22 -57.52 -29.29
N THR A 6 -9.29 -58.41 -29.64
CA THR A 6 -7.98 -58.48 -28.99
C THR A 6 -7.06 -57.31 -29.36
N ALA A 7 -7.12 -56.81 -30.59
CA ALA A 7 -6.30 -55.66 -31.03
C ALA A 7 -6.73 -54.34 -30.38
N GLN A 8 -8.03 -54.11 -30.15
CA GLN A 8 -8.53 -52.91 -29.48
C GLN A 8 -8.30 -52.92 -27.96
N VAL A 9 -8.26 -54.11 -27.35
CA VAL A 9 -7.88 -54.26 -25.94
C VAL A 9 -6.37 -54.09 -25.78
N GLU A 10 -5.54 -54.58 -26.71
CA GLU A 10 -4.09 -54.35 -26.70
C GLU A 10 -3.73 -52.87 -26.92
N GLU A 11 -4.49 -52.12 -27.72
CA GLU A 11 -4.28 -50.68 -27.96
C GLU A 11 -4.68 -49.82 -26.74
N VAL A 12 -5.72 -50.22 -26.01
CA VAL A 12 -6.13 -49.58 -24.74
C VAL A 12 -5.16 -49.93 -23.60
N VAL A 13 -4.67 -51.18 -23.54
CA VAL A 13 -3.66 -51.60 -22.56
C VAL A 13 -2.30 -50.96 -22.83
N ALA A 14 -1.93 -50.74 -24.11
CA ALA A 14 -0.73 -50.00 -24.49
C ALA A 14 -0.82 -48.50 -24.15
N LEU A 15 -1.99 -47.88 -24.31
CA LEU A 15 -2.23 -46.48 -23.91
C LEU A 15 -2.27 -46.30 -22.39
N GLN A 16 -2.69 -47.32 -21.65
CA GLN A 16 -2.61 -47.34 -20.18
C GLN A 16 -1.16 -47.53 -19.70
N ALA A 17 -0.35 -48.34 -20.38
CA ALA A 17 1.09 -48.49 -20.09
C ALA A 17 1.90 -47.22 -20.37
N ILE A 18 1.58 -46.46 -21.42
CA ILE A 18 2.21 -45.16 -21.72
C ILE A 18 1.84 -44.11 -20.63
N LEU A 19 0.61 -44.14 -20.13
CA LEU A 19 0.19 -43.29 -19.02
C LEU A 19 0.80 -43.70 -17.68
N GLU A 20 1.05 -45.00 -17.43
CA GLU A 20 1.71 -45.51 -16.22
C GLU A 20 3.23 -45.23 -16.23
N GLU A 21 3.91 -45.25 -17.38
CA GLU A 21 5.30 -44.80 -17.51
C GLU A 21 5.45 -43.29 -17.26
N ASP A 22 4.51 -42.47 -17.74
CA ASP A 22 4.46 -41.03 -17.44
C ASP A 22 4.05 -40.74 -15.98
N PHE A 23 3.20 -41.58 -15.35
CA PHE A 23 2.86 -41.48 -13.93
C PHE A 23 4.04 -41.89 -13.01
N SER A 24 4.87 -42.83 -13.47
CA SER A 24 6.12 -43.23 -12.81
C SER A 24 7.18 -42.11 -12.82
N LEU A 25 7.20 -41.30 -13.89
CA LEU A 25 8.05 -40.10 -14.00
C LEU A 25 7.50 -38.89 -13.23
N LEU A 26 6.23 -38.93 -12.80
CA LEU A 26 5.56 -37.93 -11.97
C LEU A 26 5.60 -38.22 -10.45
N GLY A 27 6.29 -39.28 -10.01
CA GLY A 27 6.64 -39.46 -8.59
C GLY A 27 5.46 -39.67 -7.63
N GLY A 28 4.38 -40.30 -8.08
CA GLY A 28 3.25 -40.67 -7.21
C GLY A 28 3.54 -41.91 -6.36
N GLN A 29 4.29 -41.79 -5.27
CA GLN A 29 4.27 -42.79 -4.20
C GLN A 29 3.11 -42.49 -3.25
N GLY A 30 2.14 -43.41 -3.20
CA GLY A 30 1.29 -43.69 -2.03
C GLY A 30 0.29 -42.62 -1.59
N LEU A 31 -0.97 -42.79 -1.99
CA LEU A 31 -2.13 -42.36 -1.20
C LEU A 31 -3.19 -43.47 -1.26
N HIS A 32 -2.85 -44.60 -0.64
CA HIS A 32 -3.86 -45.40 0.04
C HIS A 32 -4.01 -44.78 1.43
N ASP A 33 -4.97 -43.90 1.61
CA ASP A 33 -5.70 -43.74 2.86
C ASP A 33 -6.96 -42.91 2.61
N GLY A 34 -8.09 -43.43 3.08
CA GLY A 34 -9.43 -42.96 2.76
C GLY A 34 -9.70 -41.53 3.22
N ILE A 35 -10.35 -40.77 2.34
CA ILE A 35 -11.04 -39.54 2.72
C ILE A 35 -12.50 -39.73 2.33
N ASP A 36 -13.32 -40.04 3.34
CA ASP A 36 -14.76 -39.87 3.31
C ASP A 36 -15.05 -38.37 3.18
N LEU A 37 -15.62 -37.95 2.06
CA LEU A 37 -16.22 -36.62 1.91
C LEU A 37 -17.73 -36.80 1.93
N THR A 38 -18.29 -36.76 3.14
CA THR A 38 -19.74 -36.57 3.32
C THR A 38 -20.13 -35.20 2.80
N ALA A 39 -21.19 -35.18 2.00
CA ALA A 39 -21.89 -33.98 1.59
C ALA A 39 -22.43 -33.25 2.83
N ASP A 40 -21.84 -32.10 3.18
CA ASP A 40 -22.50 -31.03 3.94
C ASP A 40 -21.54 -29.85 4.13
N SER A 41 -21.56 -28.90 3.17
CA SER A 41 -21.33 -27.47 3.42
C SER A 41 -21.41 -26.67 2.12
N LEU A 42 -22.59 -26.64 1.51
CA LEU A 42 -22.96 -25.61 0.53
C LEU A 42 -23.58 -24.45 1.31
N ILE A 43 -22.80 -23.42 1.60
CA ILE A 43 -23.32 -22.12 2.07
C ILE A 43 -22.70 -21.00 1.25
N GLU A 44 -23.58 -20.37 0.47
CA GLU A 44 -23.66 -18.96 0.08
C GLU A 44 -22.41 -18.24 -0.41
N LEU A 45 -22.31 -18.05 -1.74
CA LEU A 45 -21.80 -16.82 -2.33
C LEU A 45 -22.68 -16.42 -3.53
N GLU A 46 -23.29 -15.24 -3.44
CA GLU A 46 -24.04 -14.56 -4.50
C GLU A 46 -23.14 -14.23 -5.72
N PRO A 47 -23.71 -14.15 -6.94
CA PRO A 47 -22.93 -13.96 -8.17
C PRO A 47 -22.56 -12.49 -8.41
N PRO A 48 -21.34 -12.16 -8.90
CA PRO A 48 -21.08 -10.84 -9.42
C PRO A 48 -21.68 -10.69 -10.83
N SER A 49 -22.17 -9.48 -11.06
CA SER A 49 -22.95 -8.99 -12.17
C SER A 49 -22.20 -8.85 -13.50
N ALA A 50 -22.73 -9.49 -14.55
CA ALA A 50 -22.65 -9.17 -15.99
C ALA A 50 -21.32 -9.48 -16.75
N PRO A 51 -21.33 -9.58 -18.10
CA PRO A 51 -21.33 -10.87 -18.80
C PRO A 51 -20.18 -11.01 -19.81
N ILE A 52 -19.37 -12.07 -19.71
CA ILE A 52 -18.34 -12.34 -20.72
C ILE A 52 -18.91 -13.32 -21.76
N ARG A 53 -19.41 -12.72 -22.84
CA ARG A 53 -19.66 -13.37 -24.13
C ARG A 53 -18.40 -14.10 -24.60
N LEU A 54 -18.42 -15.43 -24.61
CA LEU A 54 -17.90 -16.29 -25.68
C LEU A 54 -18.19 -17.74 -25.28
N GLU A 55 -18.61 -18.55 -26.27
CA GLU A 55 -18.95 -19.98 -26.16
C GLU A 55 -20.41 -20.38 -25.85
N CYS A 56 -21.38 -19.64 -26.42
CA CYS A 56 -22.70 -20.21 -26.77
C CYS A 56 -22.82 -20.60 -28.26
N GLN A 57 -21.71 -20.92 -28.94
CA GLN A 57 -21.73 -21.37 -30.34
C GLN A 57 -21.67 -22.90 -30.51
N ALA A 58 -21.38 -23.67 -29.46
CA ALA A 58 -21.39 -25.13 -29.52
C ALA A 58 -22.81 -25.73 -29.43
N LEU A 59 -23.69 -25.12 -28.63
CA LEU A 59 -25.05 -25.64 -28.40
C LEU A 59 -26.05 -25.32 -29.53
N ALA A 60 -25.76 -24.34 -30.38
CA ALA A 60 -26.61 -24.00 -31.54
C ALA A 60 -26.37 -24.90 -32.78
N ARG A 61 -25.25 -25.64 -32.85
CA ARG A 61 -25.00 -26.60 -33.95
C ARG A 61 -25.62 -27.97 -33.70
N VAL A 62 -25.90 -28.31 -32.44
CA VAL A 62 -26.57 -29.58 -32.10
C VAL A 62 -28.06 -29.55 -32.47
N SER A 63 -28.71 -28.39 -32.39
CA SER A 63 -30.11 -28.22 -32.81
C SER A 63 -30.28 -28.20 -34.33
N LEU A 64 -29.38 -27.55 -35.08
CA LEU A 64 -29.48 -27.47 -36.55
C LEU A 64 -29.11 -28.79 -37.28
N LEU A 65 -28.35 -29.68 -36.65
CA LEU A 65 -28.12 -31.04 -37.16
C LEU A 65 -29.28 -32.00 -36.89
N ARG A 66 -30.20 -31.65 -35.98
CA ARG A 66 -31.38 -32.45 -35.67
C ARG A 66 -32.49 -32.29 -36.70
N ASP A 67 -32.56 -31.13 -37.36
CA ASP A 67 -33.59 -30.81 -38.35
C ASP A 67 -33.22 -31.22 -39.79
N SER A 68 -31.97 -31.65 -40.05
CA SER A 68 -31.48 -32.01 -41.39
C SER A 68 -31.45 -33.51 -41.68
N LEU A 69 -31.80 -34.36 -40.71
CA LEU A 69 -31.97 -35.80 -40.89
C LEU A 69 -33.44 -36.16 -40.70
N ASP A 70 -34.17 -36.24 -41.81
CA ASP A 70 -35.60 -36.57 -41.88
C ASP A 70 -35.83 -38.06 -41.51
N LEU A 71 -35.69 -38.38 -40.23
CA LEU A 71 -35.95 -39.71 -39.66
C LEU A 71 -37.37 -39.78 -39.06
N ARG A 72 -38.38 -39.37 -39.83
CA ARG A 72 -39.80 -39.60 -39.47
C ARG A 72 -40.32 -41.00 -39.82
N GLY A 73 -39.48 -41.85 -40.43
CA GLY A 73 -39.87 -43.19 -40.88
C GLY A 73 -39.56 -44.36 -39.93
N SER A 74 -38.87 -44.16 -38.81
CA SER A 74 -38.44 -45.29 -37.96
C SER A 74 -38.75 -45.13 -36.47
N GLN A 75 -39.57 -44.15 -36.08
CA GLN A 75 -39.87 -43.90 -34.67
C GLN A 75 -40.68 -45.03 -33.99
N GLN A 76 -41.29 -45.94 -34.76
CA GLN A 76 -42.01 -47.10 -34.22
C GLN A 76 -41.16 -48.36 -34.03
N GLN A 77 -39.94 -48.42 -34.57
CA GLN A 77 -39.14 -49.66 -34.54
C GLN A 77 -38.07 -49.69 -33.45
N TRP A 78 -37.74 -48.54 -32.84
CA TRP A 78 -36.80 -48.45 -31.72
C TRP A 78 -37.42 -48.75 -30.34
N GLN A 79 -38.74 -48.97 -30.26
CA GLN A 79 -39.44 -49.23 -29.00
C GLN A 79 -39.46 -50.70 -28.55
N GLN A 80 -38.85 -51.63 -29.30
CA GLN A 80 -39.03 -53.08 -29.00
C GLN A 80 -37.76 -53.88 -28.71
N GLN A 81 -36.60 -53.24 -28.50
CA GLN A 81 -35.43 -53.93 -27.98
C GLN A 81 -34.70 -53.02 -27.01
N GLU A 82 -35.17 -52.96 -25.76
CA GLU A 82 -34.33 -52.52 -24.64
C GLU A 82 -33.22 -53.57 -24.45
N PRO A 83 -31.94 -53.23 -24.65
CA PRO A 83 -30.86 -54.10 -24.24
C PRO A 83 -30.90 -54.16 -22.71
N GLN A 84 -31.28 -55.31 -22.18
CA GLN A 84 -31.17 -55.60 -20.76
C GLN A 84 -29.71 -55.35 -20.34
N GLN A 85 -29.54 -54.41 -19.41
CA GLN A 85 -28.29 -54.12 -18.69
C GLN A 85 -27.14 -53.44 -19.47
N ALA A 86 -27.42 -52.39 -20.25
CA ALA A 86 -26.41 -51.35 -20.40
C ALA A 86 -26.37 -50.54 -19.09
N GLN A 87 -25.40 -50.81 -18.21
CA GLN A 87 -25.13 -49.95 -17.05
C GLN A 87 -24.93 -48.53 -17.58
N GLN A 88 -25.96 -47.70 -17.42
CA GLN A 88 -25.89 -46.29 -17.80
C GLN A 88 -24.84 -45.65 -16.92
N GLN A 89 -23.65 -45.42 -17.49
CA GLN A 89 -22.62 -44.68 -16.78
C GLN A 89 -23.18 -43.28 -16.47
N PRO A 90 -22.96 -42.75 -15.25
CA PRO A 90 -23.28 -41.37 -14.92
C PRO A 90 -22.80 -40.43 -16.03
N ALA A 91 -23.66 -39.51 -16.47
CA ALA A 91 -23.34 -38.58 -17.56
C ALA A 91 -22.02 -37.83 -17.31
N GLU A 92 -21.71 -37.54 -16.04
CA GLU A 92 -20.46 -36.92 -15.60
C GLU A 92 -19.21 -37.74 -15.97
N LEU A 93 -19.25 -39.07 -15.79
CA LEU A 93 -18.11 -39.95 -16.15
C LEU A 93 -17.89 -39.97 -17.67
N VAL A 94 -18.98 -40.00 -18.44
CA VAL A 94 -18.91 -39.97 -19.91
C VAL A 94 -18.33 -38.63 -20.40
N ILE A 95 -18.77 -37.51 -19.80
CA ILE A 95 -18.22 -36.18 -20.12
C ILE A 95 -16.72 -36.13 -19.81
N MET A 96 -16.29 -36.63 -18.65
CA MET A 96 -14.87 -36.69 -18.29
C MET A 96 -14.04 -37.53 -19.27
N GLN A 97 -14.56 -38.68 -19.71
CA GLN A 97 -13.90 -39.52 -20.72
C GLN A 97 -13.74 -38.79 -22.07
N LEU A 98 -14.78 -38.10 -22.52
CA LEU A 98 -14.74 -37.32 -23.77
C LEU A 98 -13.75 -36.16 -23.70
N LEU A 99 -13.71 -35.43 -22.57
CA LEU A 99 -12.75 -34.35 -22.35
C LEU A 99 -11.31 -34.87 -22.36
N ARG A 100 -11.04 -36.00 -21.70
CA ARG A 100 -9.72 -36.66 -21.71
C ARG A 100 -9.31 -37.08 -23.12
N TYR A 101 -10.21 -37.71 -23.86
CA TYR A 101 -9.96 -38.12 -25.24
C TYR A 101 -9.66 -36.91 -26.14
N ASN A 102 -10.45 -35.84 -26.03
CA ASN A 102 -10.23 -34.63 -26.82
C ASN A 102 -8.88 -33.97 -26.50
N ALA A 103 -8.50 -33.91 -25.23
CA ALA A 103 -7.20 -33.37 -24.80
C ALA A 103 -6.03 -34.22 -25.33
N ALA A 104 -6.12 -35.55 -25.22
CA ALA A 104 -5.11 -36.46 -25.75
C ALA A 104 -4.98 -36.34 -27.28
N ARG A 105 -6.12 -36.24 -27.98
CA ARG A 105 -6.14 -36.11 -29.44
C ARG A 105 -5.56 -34.77 -29.91
N ASP A 106 -5.91 -33.66 -29.26
CA ASP A 106 -5.32 -32.34 -29.55
C ASP A 106 -3.80 -32.35 -29.31
N HIS A 107 -3.34 -32.98 -28.23
CA HIS A 107 -1.91 -33.13 -27.96
C HIS A 107 -1.18 -33.97 -29.03
N GLN A 108 -1.80 -35.06 -29.48
CA GLN A 108 -1.25 -35.89 -30.56
C GLN A 108 -1.13 -35.09 -31.87
N LEU A 109 -2.21 -34.41 -32.27
CA LEU A 109 -2.22 -33.57 -33.49
C LEU A 109 -1.19 -32.44 -33.40
N PHE A 110 -0.98 -31.88 -32.21
CA PHE A 110 0.08 -30.92 -31.99
C PHE A 110 1.45 -31.52 -32.27
N ARG A 111 1.76 -32.70 -31.70
CA ARG A 111 3.07 -33.37 -31.87
C ARG A 111 3.35 -33.78 -33.31
N GLU A 112 2.33 -34.21 -34.05
CA GLU A 112 2.42 -34.63 -35.46
C GLU A 112 2.51 -33.45 -36.43
N GLY A 113 2.04 -32.26 -36.03
CA GLY A 113 2.07 -31.05 -36.84
C GLY A 113 3.41 -30.31 -36.84
N THR A 114 3.53 -29.33 -37.74
CA THR A 114 4.65 -28.36 -37.79
C THR A 114 4.18 -27.01 -37.28
N TRP A 115 5.01 -26.35 -36.48
CA TRP A 115 4.69 -25.09 -35.81
C TRP A 115 5.84 -24.10 -35.94
N ALA A 116 5.53 -22.85 -36.26
CA ALA A 116 6.51 -21.76 -36.27
C ALA A 116 6.70 -21.20 -34.86
N CYS A 117 7.94 -21.09 -34.40
CA CYS A 117 8.23 -20.49 -33.09
C CYS A 117 8.13 -18.96 -33.16
N GLY A 118 7.34 -18.34 -32.28
CA GLY A 118 7.20 -16.88 -32.22
C GLY A 118 8.45 -16.09 -31.75
N ILE A 119 9.56 -16.76 -31.45
CA ILE A 119 10.82 -16.13 -31.00
C ILE A 119 11.91 -16.24 -32.08
N CYS A 120 12.27 -17.46 -32.49
CA CYS A 120 13.29 -17.67 -33.52
C CYS A 120 12.72 -17.70 -34.95
N LEU A 121 11.38 -17.73 -35.10
CA LEU A 121 10.67 -17.79 -36.38
C LEU A 121 10.96 -19.05 -37.22
N GLU A 122 11.55 -20.09 -36.61
CA GLU A 122 11.79 -21.37 -37.27
C GLU A 122 10.55 -22.27 -37.23
N GLU A 123 10.31 -22.99 -38.33
CA GLU A 123 9.29 -24.03 -38.43
C GLU A 123 9.84 -25.38 -37.94
N LEU A 124 9.22 -25.92 -36.90
CA LEU A 124 9.70 -27.10 -36.20
C LEU A 124 8.56 -28.10 -35.99
N PRO A 125 8.84 -29.41 -36.01
CA PRO A 125 7.87 -30.42 -35.60
C PRO A 125 7.37 -30.18 -34.17
N GLY A 126 6.11 -30.48 -33.89
CA GLY A 126 5.49 -30.27 -32.58
C GLY A 126 6.22 -30.95 -31.43
N VAL A 127 6.94 -32.04 -31.69
CA VAL A 127 7.82 -32.70 -30.70
C VAL A 127 8.97 -31.83 -30.19
N ARG A 128 9.38 -30.80 -30.93
CA ARG A 128 10.39 -29.81 -30.51
C ARG A 128 9.77 -28.51 -29.99
N CYS A 129 8.44 -28.45 -29.93
CA CYS A 129 7.69 -27.28 -29.48
C CYS A 129 6.91 -27.61 -28.21
N LEU A 130 6.59 -26.57 -27.45
CA LEU A 130 5.74 -26.67 -26.25
C LEU A 130 4.68 -25.59 -26.30
N ARG A 131 3.48 -25.92 -25.82
CA ARG A 131 2.39 -24.96 -25.61
C ARG A 131 2.46 -24.40 -24.19
N VAL A 132 2.34 -23.08 -24.06
CA VAL A 132 2.46 -22.39 -22.76
C VAL A 132 1.10 -22.26 -22.07
N GLY A 133 0.93 -22.97 -20.95
CA GLY A 133 -0.25 -22.84 -20.09
C GLY A 133 -1.57 -22.98 -20.86
N ASP A 134 -2.58 -22.20 -20.46
CA ASP A 134 -3.91 -22.22 -21.09
C ASP A 134 -4.01 -21.34 -22.35
N CYS A 135 -2.98 -20.56 -22.68
CA CYS A 135 -3.03 -19.63 -23.81
C CYS A 135 -2.73 -20.29 -25.17
N LYS A 136 -2.35 -21.57 -25.18
CA LYS A 136 -2.09 -22.41 -26.37
C LYS A 136 -1.02 -21.89 -27.35
N HIS A 137 -0.31 -20.80 -27.05
CA HIS A 137 0.82 -20.32 -27.83
C HIS A 137 1.97 -21.33 -27.80
N ALA A 138 2.57 -21.60 -28.97
CA ALA A 138 3.60 -22.60 -29.15
C ALA A 138 4.97 -21.96 -29.42
N PHE A 139 6.00 -22.47 -28.76
CA PHE A 139 7.38 -22.03 -28.94
C PHE A 139 8.31 -23.23 -28.92
N CYS A 140 9.49 -23.11 -29.55
CA CYS A 140 10.47 -24.18 -29.50
C CYS A 140 11.03 -24.35 -28.09
N GLN A 141 11.41 -25.59 -27.75
CA GLN A 141 12.01 -25.92 -26.46
C GLN A 141 13.30 -25.13 -26.20
N ASP A 142 14.08 -24.84 -27.25
CA ASP A 142 15.34 -24.10 -27.10
C ASP A 142 15.11 -22.66 -26.67
N CYS A 143 14.21 -21.94 -27.32
CA CYS A 143 13.89 -20.55 -26.95
C CYS A 143 13.22 -20.46 -25.58
N LEU A 144 12.29 -21.35 -25.26
CA LEU A 144 11.68 -21.38 -23.93
C LEU A 144 12.70 -21.76 -22.86
N GLY A 145 13.58 -22.72 -23.13
CA GLY A 145 14.65 -23.12 -22.22
C GLY A 145 15.64 -21.98 -21.97
N GLN A 146 16.04 -21.24 -23.01
CA GLN A 146 16.88 -20.05 -22.85
C GLN A 146 16.20 -18.99 -21.97
N GLN A 147 14.93 -18.68 -22.23
CA GLN A 147 14.16 -17.76 -21.39
C GLN A 147 14.10 -18.23 -19.93
N CYS A 148 13.84 -19.52 -19.70
CA CYS A 148 13.80 -20.07 -18.33
C CYS A 148 15.15 -19.93 -17.63
N ARG A 149 16.24 -20.35 -18.30
CA ARG A 149 17.60 -20.28 -17.76
C ARG A 149 18.03 -18.85 -17.43
N LEU A 150 17.72 -17.88 -18.31
CA LEU A 150 18.02 -16.47 -18.08
C LEU A 150 17.31 -15.95 -16.82
N ASN A 151 16.00 -16.14 -16.71
CA ASN A 151 15.23 -15.66 -15.55
C ASN A 151 15.63 -16.34 -14.24
N VAL A 152 16.02 -17.62 -14.27
CA VAL A 152 16.53 -18.34 -13.09
C VAL A 152 17.91 -17.82 -12.67
N ARG A 153 18.78 -17.50 -13.63
CA ARG A 153 20.10 -16.91 -13.35
C ARG A 153 19.95 -15.50 -12.75
N GLU A 154 19.12 -14.67 -13.34
CA GLU A 154 18.85 -13.29 -12.91
C GLU A 154 17.96 -13.19 -11.66
N GLY A 155 17.31 -14.27 -11.23
CA GLY A 155 16.37 -14.27 -10.10
C GLY A 155 15.01 -13.63 -10.42
N THR A 156 14.74 -13.32 -11.68
CA THR A 156 13.54 -12.64 -12.20
C THR A 156 12.42 -13.63 -12.54
N ILE A 157 12.17 -14.61 -11.68
CA ILE A 157 11.19 -15.68 -11.94
C ILE A 157 9.71 -15.20 -12.07
N GLU A 158 9.39 -13.90 -11.83
CA GLU A 158 8.07 -13.30 -12.17
C GLU A 158 7.83 -13.21 -13.69
N ASN A 159 8.91 -13.21 -14.46
CA ASN A 159 8.93 -13.08 -15.91
C ASN A 159 8.87 -14.43 -16.64
N LEU A 160 8.71 -15.54 -15.91
CA LEU A 160 8.43 -16.87 -16.46
C LEU A 160 6.97 -16.95 -16.94
N ARG A 161 6.70 -16.21 -18.02
CA ARG A 161 5.38 -16.05 -18.65
C ARG A 161 5.48 -16.29 -20.15
N CYS A 162 4.33 -16.47 -20.79
CA CYS A 162 4.23 -16.58 -22.24
C CYS A 162 4.99 -15.43 -22.94
N PRO A 163 5.92 -15.73 -23.86
CA PRO A 163 6.69 -14.72 -24.60
C PRO A 163 5.89 -13.86 -25.61
N GLU A 164 4.65 -14.24 -25.91
CA GLU A 164 3.78 -13.52 -26.85
C GLU A 164 3.50 -12.07 -26.37
N PRO A 165 3.66 -11.01 -27.20
CA PRO A 165 3.63 -9.59 -26.80
C PRO A 165 2.39 -9.05 -26.08
N GLN A 166 1.30 -9.83 -25.98
CA GLN A 166 0.08 -9.46 -25.25
C GLN A 166 -0.39 -10.54 -24.27
N CYS A 167 0.33 -11.67 -24.20
CA CYS A 167 -0.03 -12.77 -23.31
C CYS A 167 0.76 -12.67 -22.01
N LYS A 168 0.05 -12.68 -20.87
CA LYS A 168 0.68 -12.72 -19.54
C LYS A 168 0.50 -14.06 -18.83
N ALA A 169 0.06 -15.08 -19.56
CA ALA A 169 -0.19 -16.41 -19.01
C ALA A 169 1.08 -16.96 -18.34
N PRO A 170 0.98 -17.46 -17.09
CA PRO A 170 2.12 -18.07 -16.41
C PRO A 170 2.53 -19.35 -17.13
N MET A 171 3.83 -19.65 -17.13
CA MET A 171 4.30 -20.96 -17.57
C MET A 171 3.93 -22.04 -16.54
N ASN A 172 3.56 -23.23 -17.00
CA ASN A 172 3.31 -24.37 -16.12
C ASN A 172 4.63 -24.80 -15.45
N ARG A 173 4.59 -25.06 -14.14
CA ARG A 173 5.73 -25.52 -13.32
C ARG A 173 6.42 -26.75 -13.89
N GLN A 174 5.66 -27.75 -14.35
CA GLN A 174 6.22 -28.98 -14.93
C GLN A 174 6.99 -28.69 -16.23
N VAL A 175 6.46 -27.80 -17.06
CA VAL A 175 7.12 -27.35 -18.30
C VAL A 175 8.43 -26.66 -17.97
N VAL A 176 8.45 -25.74 -17.00
CA VAL A 176 9.68 -25.07 -16.56
C VAL A 176 10.71 -26.08 -16.06
N LYS A 177 10.31 -27.03 -15.21
CA LYS A 177 11.23 -28.09 -14.74
C LYS A 177 11.81 -28.91 -15.88
N SER A 178 11.01 -29.27 -16.88
CA SER A 178 11.47 -30.09 -18.01
C SER A 178 12.49 -29.37 -18.92
N LEU A 179 12.52 -28.04 -18.89
CA LEU A 179 13.40 -27.21 -19.73
C LEU A 179 14.72 -26.82 -19.05
N LEU A 180 14.85 -27.08 -17.75
CA LEU A 180 16.00 -26.71 -16.91
C LEU A 180 16.85 -27.94 -16.58
N SER A 181 18.15 -27.72 -16.34
CA SER A 181 18.98 -28.77 -15.74
C SER A 181 18.56 -29.03 -14.28
N PRO A 182 18.92 -30.17 -13.68
CA PRO A 182 18.60 -30.45 -12.27
C PRO A 182 19.08 -29.36 -11.30
N GLU A 183 20.26 -28.78 -11.56
CA GLU A 183 20.81 -27.68 -10.76
C GLU A 183 20.02 -26.38 -10.94
N GLU A 184 19.65 -26.04 -12.18
CA GLU A 184 18.85 -24.85 -12.47
C GLU A 184 17.42 -24.99 -11.93
N ALA A 185 16.84 -26.19 -11.98
CA ALA A 185 15.53 -26.50 -11.42
C ALA A 185 15.53 -26.36 -9.89
N ALA A 186 16.55 -26.87 -9.19
CA ALA A 186 16.69 -26.69 -7.74
C ALA A 186 16.79 -25.21 -7.36
N ARG A 187 17.60 -24.42 -8.09
CA ARG A 187 17.68 -22.97 -7.89
C ARG A 187 16.34 -22.28 -8.14
N TRP A 188 15.61 -22.67 -9.17
CA TRP A 188 14.28 -22.12 -9.47
C TRP A 188 13.28 -22.42 -8.34
N GLU A 189 13.26 -23.66 -7.83
CA GLU A 189 12.42 -24.05 -6.70
C GLU A 189 12.77 -23.26 -5.43
N ASP A 190 14.05 -23.06 -5.14
CA ASP A 190 14.51 -22.23 -4.02
C ASP A 190 14.04 -20.78 -4.16
N LEU A 191 14.16 -20.19 -5.35
CA LEU A 191 13.71 -18.82 -5.62
C LEU A 191 12.19 -18.69 -5.50
N GLU A 192 11.44 -19.69 -5.98
CA GLU A 192 9.99 -19.73 -5.89
C GLU A 192 9.55 -19.85 -4.42
N LEU A 193 10.20 -20.72 -3.64
CA LEU A 193 9.97 -20.86 -2.21
C LEU A 193 10.29 -19.56 -1.47
N GLN A 194 11.46 -18.97 -1.69
CA GLN A 194 11.86 -17.71 -1.07
C GLN A 194 10.87 -16.59 -1.34
N ARG A 195 10.35 -16.50 -2.58
CA ARG A 195 9.30 -15.53 -2.91
C ARG A 195 8.03 -15.78 -2.13
N THR A 196 7.53 -17.01 -2.10
CA THR A 196 6.29 -17.35 -1.39
C THR A 196 6.44 -17.02 0.10
N LEU A 197 7.56 -17.41 0.71
CA LEU A 197 7.85 -17.12 2.11
C LEU A 197 7.99 -15.62 2.39
N ALA A 198 8.55 -14.83 1.46
CA ALA A 198 8.67 -13.37 1.62
C ALA A 198 7.31 -12.64 1.64
N HIS A 199 6.24 -13.25 1.13
CA HIS A 199 4.89 -12.69 1.19
C HIS A 199 4.14 -13.05 2.48
N MET A 200 4.65 -14.00 3.26
CA MET A 200 4.05 -14.44 4.52
C MET A 200 4.61 -13.60 5.69
N GLN A 201 3.73 -12.98 6.47
CA GLN A 201 4.13 -12.04 7.55
C GLN A 201 4.60 -12.75 8.83
N ASP A 202 4.17 -13.99 9.00
CA ASP A 202 4.45 -14.89 10.13
C ASP A 202 5.68 -15.77 9.89
N VAL A 203 6.27 -15.75 8.68
CA VAL A 203 7.50 -16.49 8.40
C VAL A 203 8.72 -15.73 8.91
N VAL A 204 9.50 -16.39 9.75
CA VAL A 204 10.76 -15.90 10.30
C VAL A 204 11.84 -16.95 10.13
N TYR A 205 13.12 -16.54 10.09
CA TYR A 205 14.23 -17.46 9.86
C TYR A 205 14.94 -17.80 11.17
N CYS A 206 15.26 -19.09 11.34
CA CYS A 206 15.98 -19.55 12.52
C CYS A 206 17.39 -18.95 12.56
N PRO A 207 17.82 -18.31 13.65
CA PRO A 207 19.15 -17.68 13.75
C PRO A 207 20.31 -18.68 13.76
N ARG A 208 20.06 -19.97 14.04
CA ARG A 208 21.10 -21.01 14.10
C ARG A 208 21.33 -21.72 12.77
N CYS A 209 20.27 -21.92 11.98
CA CYS A 209 20.32 -22.79 10.81
C CYS A 209 19.59 -22.24 9.58
N SER A 210 19.12 -20.99 9.66
CA SER A 210 18.44 -20.25 8.59
C SER A 210 17.23 -20.98 7.98
N SER A 211 16.66 -21.95 8.69
CA SER A 211 15.45 -22.64 8.25
C SER A 211 14.24 -21.74 8.51
N ALA A 212 13.30 -21.70 7.56
CA ALA A 212 12.05 -20.98 7.72
C ALA A 212 11.23 -21.59 8.86
N CYS A 213 10.68 -20.74 9.73
CA CYS A 213 9.91 -21.06 10.91
C CYS A 213 8.67 -20.16 10.94
N LEU A 214 7.58 -20.65 11.53
CA LEU A 214 6.38 -19.85 11.75
C LEU A 214 6.44 -19.22 13.15
N GLU A 215 6.16 -17.92 13.19
CA GLU A 215 6.01 -17.13 14.40
C GLU A 215 4.59 -17.25 14.95
N ASP A 216 4.44 -17.33 16.27
CA ASP A 216 3.15 -17.20 16.94
C ASP A 216 2.78 -15.73 17.20
N GLY A 217 1.54 -15.48 17.65
CA GLY A 217 1.09 -14.13 18.01
C GLY A 217 1.85 -13.46 19.18
N GLN A 218 2.81 -14.16 19.81
CA GLN A 218 3.61 -13.68 20.93
C GLN A 218 5.08 -13.42 20.54
N ASN A 219 5.42 -13.41 19.25
CA ASN A 219 6.79 -13.26 18.75
C ASN A 219 7.71 -14.43 19.13
N CYS A 220 7.15 -15.61 19.39
CA CYS A 220 7.88 -16.86 19.55
C CYS A 220 7.93 -17.60 18.23
N ALA A 221 9.07 -18.17 17.88
CA ALA A 221 9.18 -19.15 16.80
C ALA A 221 10.00 -20.35 17.26
N GLN A 222 9.60 -21.55 16.84
CA GLN A 222 10.34 -22.77 17.08
C GLN A 222 10.81 -23.37 15.76
N CYS A 223 12.11 -23.65 15.68
CA CYS A 223 12.68 -24.28 14.50
C CYS A 223 12.39 -25.78 14.46
N ALA A 224 11.73 -26.26 13.40
CA ALA A 224 11.49 -27.69 13.21
C ALA A 224 12.77 -28.52 12.94
N ARG A 225 13.87 -27.88 12.50
CA ARG A 225 15.14 -28.55 12.21
C ARG A 225 16.01 -28.74 13.45
N CYS A 226 16.21 -27.69 14.23
CA CYS A 226 17.12 -27.71 15.38
C CYS A 226 16.42 -27.55 16.74
N PHE A 227 15.08 -27.50 16.75
CA PHE A 227 14.22 -27.35 17.93
C PHE A 227 14.49 -26.11 18.78
N PHE A 228 15.28 -25.15 18.27
CA PHE A 228 15.56 -23.92 18.96
C PHE A 228 14.31 -23.02 18.97
N ALA A 229 13.83 -22.68 20.17
CA ALA A 229 12.75 -21.72 20.39
C ALA A 229 13.35 -20.33 20.68
N TYR A 230 12.95 -19.34 19.90
CA TYR A 230 13.55 -18.02 19.91
C TYR A 230 12.52 -16.90 19.78
N CYS A 231 12.90 -15.71 20.24
CA CYS A 231 12.15 -14.48 20.03
C CYS A 231 12.42 -13.94 18.64
N SER A 232 11.39 -13.72 17.82
CA SER A 232 11.55 -13.24 16.45
C SER A 232 11.99 -11.76 16.34
N LEU A 233 11.93 -11.02 17.45
CA LEU A 233 12.31 -9.61 17.51
C LEU A 233 13.81 -9.42 17.76
N CYS A 234 14.36 -10.16 18.74
CA CYS A 234 15.78 -10.06 19.12
C CYS A 234 16.63 -11.27 18.69
N ASN A 235 16.03 -12.32 18.12
CA ASN A 235 16.68 -13.57 17.70
C ASN A 235 17.40 -14.35 18.83
N GLU A 236 17.13 -13.99 20.08
CA GLU A 236 17.63 -14.68 21.28
C GLU A 236 16.67 -15.78 21.74
N ALA A 237 17.11 -16.60 22.71
CA ALA A 237 16.26 -17.61 23.34
C ALA A 237 14.93 -17.01 23.84
N TRP A 238 13.82 -17.72 23.61
CA TRP A 238 12.49 -17.19 23.88
C TRP A 238 12.31 -16.80 25.37
N HIS A 239 11.78 -15.59 25.61
CA HIS A 239 11.67 -14.98 26.94
C HIS A 239 10.28 -14.34 27.19
N PRO A 240 9.27 -15.11 27.64
CA PRO A 240 7.94 -14.56 27.89
C PRO A 240 7.95 -13.51 29.00
N GLY A 241 7.15 -12.45 28.84
CA GLY A 241 6.94 -11.41 29.86
C GLY A 241 8.12 -10.46 30.10
N ARG A 242 9.26 -10.64 29.40
CA ARG A 242 10.41 -9.72 29.47
C ARG A 242 10.38 -8.73 28.30
N GLN A 243 10.77 -7.49 28.57
CA GLN A 243 10.92 -6.48 27.52
C GLN A 243 12.16 -6.80 26.67
N CYS A 244 11.95 -7.34 25.46
CA CYS A 244 13.01 -7.66 24.49
C CYS A 244 13.61 -6.43 23.81
N VAL A 245 12.73 -5.56 23.30
CA VAL A 245 13.08 -4.36 22.54
C VAL A 245 12.20 -3.20 22.99
N SER A 246 12.66 -1.97 22.75
CA SER A 246 11.85 -0.77 22.99
C SER A 246 10.58 -0.80 22.12
N ALA A 247 9.50 -0.13 22.56
CA ALA A 247 8.27 -0.04 21.79
C ALA A 247 8.50 0.59 20.41
N ALA A 248 9.39 1.58 20.31
CA ALA A 248 9.78 2.21 19.06
C ALA A 248 10.46 1.22 18.09
N THR A 249 11.40 0.43 18.58
CA THR A 249 12.10 -0.60 17.78
C THR A 249 11.14 -1.70 17.32
N LYS A 250 10.22 -2.13 18.19
CA LYS A 250 9.19 -3.12 17.83
C LYS A 250 8.32 -2.61 16.67
N LEU A 251 7.88 -1.36 16.73
CA LEU A 251 7.10 -0.74 15.65
C LEU A 251 7.88 -0.67 14.33
N GLU A 252 9.18 -0.35 14.38
CA GLU A 252 10.03 -0.31 13.20
C GLU A 252 10.22 -1.69 12.55
N LEU A 253 10.47 -2.72 13.35
CA LEU A 253 10.59 -4.11 12.86
C LEU A 253 9.30 -4.58 12.19
N LEU A 254 8.14 -4.30 12.79
CA LEU A 254 6.84 -4.62 12.22
C LEU A 254 6.61 -3.88 10.89
N ARG A 255 6.94 -2.59 10.83
CA ARG A 255 6.87 -1.82 9.57
C ARG A 255 7.73 -2.43 8.48
N ASN A 256 8.96 -2.86 8.80
CA ASN A 256 9.87 -3.45 7.82
C ASN A 256 9.36 -4.79 7.28
N ARG A 257 8.73 -5.64 8.13
CA ARG A 257 8.08 -6.88 7.67
C ARG A 257 6.89 -6.62 6.75
N MET A 258 6.17 -5.52 6.94
CA MET A 258 5.02 -5.15 6.10
C MET A 258 5.41 -4.57 4.73
N LYS A 259 6.65 -4.11 4.51
CA LYS A 259 7.09 -3.49 3.24
C LYS A 259 7.12 -4.45 2.05
N GLY A 260 7.16 -5.76 2.27
CA GLY A 260 7.25 -6.78 1.21
C GLY A 260 5.91 -7.28 0.68
N VAL A 261 4.80 -6.97 1.34
CA VAL A 261 3.47 -7.47 0.98
C VAL A 261 2.81 -6.49 0.01
N ARG A 262 2.69 -6.85 -1.27
CA ARG A 262 1.80 -6.13 -2.19
C ARG A 262 0.36 -6.38 -1.76
N HIS A 263 -0.20 -5.49 -0.95
CA HIS A 263 -1.59 -5.58 -0.54
C HIS A 263 -2.50 -5.03 -1.65
N GLU A 264 -3.38 -5.88 -2.18
CA GLU A 264 -4.51 -5.50 -3.05
C GLU A 264 -5.62 -4.75 -2.30
N SER A 265 -5.48 -4.55 -0.99
CA SER A 265 -6.43 -3.81 -0.16
C SER A 265 -5.69 -2.73 0.64
N GLY A 266 -5.60 -1.53 0.08
CA GLY A 266 -4.97 -0.35 0.69
C GLY A 266 -5.74 0.26 1.88
N SER A 267 -6.86 -0.33 2.31
CA SER A 267 -7.73 0.21 3.34
C SER A 267 -7.24 -0.06 4.76
N GLU A 268 -6.80 -1.29 5.05
CA GLU A 268 -6.39 -1.68 6.42
C GLU A 268 -5.03 -1.11 6.83
N LEU A 269 -4.08 -1.04 5.89
CA LEU A 269 -2.77 -0.43 6.12
C LEU A 269 -2.90 1.05 6.45
N ARG A 270 -3.74 1.78 5.70
CA ARG A 270 -4.01 3.20 5.95
C ARG A 270 -4.67 3.43 7.30
N ARG A 271 -5.58 2.52 7.72
CA ARG A 271 -6.19 2.56 9.04
C ARG A 271 -5.16 2.35 10.15
N LYS A 272 -4.29 1.33 10.03
CA LYS A 272 -3.21 1.06 11.00
C LYS A 272 -2.18 2.18 11.05
N GLU A 273 -1.84 2.80 9.92
CA GLU A 273 -0.97 3.97 9.87
C GLU A 273 -1.59 5.19 10.55
N LEU A 274 -2.88 5.45 10.31
CA LEU A 274 -3.62 6.53 10.97
C LEU A 274 -3.76 6.30 12.48
N GLU A 275 -4.09 5.08 12.91
CA GLU A 275 -4.13 4.69 14.32
C GLU A 275 -2.76 4.89 14.98
N MET A 276 -1.68 4.53 14.31
CA MET A 276 -0.31 4.67 14.82
C MET A 276 0.18 6.12 14.85
N MET A 277 -0.18 6.94 13.86
CA MET A 277 0.07 8.38 13.88
C MET A 277 -0.75 9.07 14.97
N SER A 278 -1.98 8.63 15.21
CA SER A 278 -2.83 9.13 16.28
C SER A 278 -2.23 8.80 17.66
N LEU A 279 -1.79 7.57 17.90
CA LEU A 279 -1.14 7.17 19.15
C LEU A 279 0.14 7.97 19.41
N LYS A 280 0.99 8.13 18.40
CA LYS A 280 2.22 8.93 18.52
C LYS A 280 1.91 10.40 18.84
N SER A 281 0.90 10.98 18.17
CA SER A 281 0.45 12.34 18.45
C SER A 281 -0.08 12.48 19.88
N ILE A 282 -0.82 11.48 20.38
CA ILE A 282 -1.30 11.47 21.77
C ILE A 282 -0.11 11.41 22.75
N GLU A 283 0.88 10.55 22.55
CA GLU A 283 2.07 10.48 23.42
C GLU A 283 2.89 11.77 23.43
N GLU A 284 3.05 12.43 22.28
CA GLU A 284 3.82 13.66 22.15
C GLU A 284 3.07 14.89 22.69
N THR A 285 1.76 14.96 22.48
CA THR A 285 0.97 16.16 22.79
C THR A 285 0.23 16.10 24.11
N THR A 286 0.11 14.94 24.75
CA THR A 286 -0.67 14.76 25.99
C THR A 286 0.19 14.31 27.18
N LYS A 287 -0.27 14.62 28.40
CA LYS A 287 0.30 14.14 29.65
C LYS A 287 -0.79 13.46 30.50
N PRO A 288 -0.49 12.35 31.19
CA PRO A 288 -1.47 11.67 32.03
C PRO A 288 -1.72 12.45 33.34
N CYS A 289 -2.98 12.48 33.78
CA CYS A 289 -3.32 12.99 35.11
C CYS A 289 -2.70 12.10 36.20
N PRO A 290 -2.06 12.66 37.25
CA PRO A 290 -1.45 11.86 38.32
C PRO A 290 -2.45 11.05 39.15
N ARG A 291 -3.74 11.43 39.18
CA ARG A 291 -4.76 10.76 40.01
C ARG A 291 -5.57 9.72 39.24
N CYS A 292 -6.00 10.03 38.02
CA CYS A 292 -6.91 9.17 37.24
C CYS A 292 -6.35 8.70 35.90
N SER A 293 -5.09 9.06 35.58
CA SER A 293 -4.39 8.68 34.35
C SER A 293 -5.04 9.13 33.04
N MET A 294 -6.09 9.95 33.09
CA MET A 294 -6.70 10.55 31.91
C MET A 294 -5.65 11.36 31.13
N ALA A 295 -5.55 11.13 29.82
CA ALA A 295 -4.66 11.89 28.94
C ALA A 295 -5.19 13.32 28.78
N ILE A 296 -4.36 14.30 29.12
CA ILE A 296 -4.71 15.72 29.07
C ILE A 296 -3.79 16.39 28.07
N GLN A 297 -4.38 17.09 27.10
CA GLN A 297 -3.64 17.91 26.14
C GLN A 297 -3.62 19.36 26.62
N LYS A 298 -2.46 20.02 26.53
CA LYS A 298 -2.34 21.47 26.73
C LYS A 298 -2.55 22.17 25.39
N SER A 299 -3.57 23.02 25.28
CA SER A 299 -3.81 23.84 24.08
C SER A 299 -2.90 25.07 24.05
N GLN A 300 -2.96 25.91 25.09
CA GLN A 300 -2.11 27.09 25.29
C GLN A 300 -2.10 27.49 26.78
N GLY A 301 -1.15 28.34 27.19
CA GLY A 301 -1.17 29.05 28.47
C GLY A 301 -0.27 28.44 29.53
N CYS A 302 -0.71 28.47 30.79
CA CYS A 302 0.16 28.10 31.91
C CYS A 302 0.29 26.58 32.09
N ASN A 303 1.39 26.15 32.72
CA ASN A 303 1.66 24.75 33.07
C ASN A 303 0.81 24.24 34.25
N LYS A 304 -0.02 25.08 34.86
CA LYS A 304 -0.99 24.66 35.89
C LYS A 304 -2.24 24.16 35.18
N MET A 305 -2.40 22.84 35.11
CA MET A 305 -3.53 22.19 34.45
C MET A 305 -4.54 21.68 35.48
N THR A 306 -5.80 21.60 35.07
CA THR A 306 -6.90 21.01 35.84
C THR A 306 -7.43 19.82 35.07
N CYS A 307 -7.50 18.65 35.70
CA CYS A 307 -8.08 17.47 35.05
C CYS A 307 -9.60 17.63 34.92
N ALA A 308 -10.14 17.52 33.70
CA ALA A 308 -11.59 17.60 33.49
C ALA A 308 -12.38 16.42 34.10
N ASN A 309 -11.72 15.29 34.35
CA ASN A 309 -12.37 14.09 34.90
C ASN A 309 -12.43 14.11 36.44
N CYS A 310 -11.31 14.37 37.11
CA CYS A 310 -11.21 14.31 38.57
C CYS A 310 -10.95 15.66 39.26
N ASN A 311 -10.93 16.76 38.51
CA ASN A 311 -10.71 18.13 38.98
C ASN A 311 -9.40 18.34 39.78
N THR A 312 -8.46 17.41 39.69
CA THR A 312 -7.15 17.52 40.34
C THR A 312 -6.28 18.53 39.58
N PHE A 313 -5.63 19.43 40.31
CA PHE A 313 -4.63 20.33 39.75
C PHE A 313 -3.28 19.63 39.68
N PHE A 314 -2.58 19.76 38.57
CA PHE A 314 -1.25 19.19 38.39
C PHE A 314 -0.39 20.07 37.48
N CYS A 315 0.93 19.92 37.60
CA CYS A 315 1.87 20.61 36.74
C CYS A 315 2.10 19.82 35.45
N TYR A 316 1.80 20.41 34.29
CA TYR A 316 1.97 19.77 32.98
C TYR A 316 3.43 19.40 32.67
N ARG A 317 4.38 20.16 33.22
CA ARG A 317 5.82 19.96 32.98
C ARG A 317 6.37 18.75 33.73
N CYS A 318 6.03 18.60 35.01
CA CYS A 318 6.56 17.52 35.85
C CYS A 318 5.58 16.40 36.16
N GLY A 319 4.31 16.52 35.75
CA GLY A 319 3.25 15.52 35.96
C GLY A 319 2.77 15.37 37.41
N ARG A 320 3.29 16.15 38.36
CA ARG A 320 2.93 16.03 39.79
C ARG A 320 1.67 16.81 40.15
N GLU A 321 0.91 16.28 41.09
CA GLU A 321 -0.22 16.96 41.73
C GLU A 321 0.25 18.21 42.49
N ILE A 322 -0.52 19.29 42.41
CA ILE A 322 -0.19 20.59 43.00
C ILE A 322 -1.39 21.22 43.70
N GLU A 323 -1.13 21.95 44.78
CA GLU A 323 -2.14 22.71 45.52
C GLU A 323 -2.00 24.21 45.21
N GLY A 324 -2.32 24.59 43.97
CA GLY A 324 -2.28 25.99 43.52
C GLY A 324 -0.97 26.38 42.81
N TYR A 325 -0.38 27.53 43.18
CA TYR A 325 0.77 28.13 42.47
C TYR A 325 2.10 28.03 43.23
N SER A 326 2.10 27.49 44.45
CA SER A 326 3.31 27.31 45.29
C SER A 326 4.39 26.48 44.57
N HIS A 327 3.97 25.47 43.81
CA HIS A 327 4.86 24.61 43.03
C HIS A 327 5.83 25.41 42.12
N TYR A 328 5.39 26.53 41.54
CA TYR A 328 6.20 27.29 40.57
C TYR A 328 7.19 28.27 41.22
N LYS A 329 7.20 28.38 42.55
CA LYS A 329 8.15 29.23 43.28
C LYS A 329 9.42 28.47 43.65
N ASP A 330 9.27 27.24 44.15
CA ASP A 330 10.37 26.55 44.84
C ASP A 330 10.87 25.27 44.12
N SER A 331 10.08 24.69 43.19
CA SER A 331 10.36 23.35 42.66
C SER A 331 11.05 23.31 41.28
N GLY A 332 11.62 24.44 40.85
CA GLY A 332 12.33 24.57 39.56
C GLY A 332 11.44 24.46 38.32
N CYS A 333 10.13 24.30 38.49
CA CYS A 333 9.15 24.28 37.41
C CYS A 333 8.64 25.71 37.15
N VAL A 334 8.56 26.11 35.88
CA VAL A 334 8.08 27.44 35.46
C VAL A 334 6.59 27.41 35.11
N LEU A 335 5.87 28.45 35.50
CA LEU A 335 4.42 28.55 35.25
C LEU A 335 4.13 28.80 33.76
N PHE A 336 4.95 29.62 33.12
CA PHE A 336 4.93 29.88 31.68
C PHE A 336 6.31 29.57 31.12
N GLU A 337 6.37 28.86 30.00
CA GLU A 337 7.64 28.61 29.32
C GLU A 337 8.05 29.85 28.53
N GLU A 338 9.34 30.16 28.53
CA GLU A 338 9.89 31.35 27.86
C GLU A 338 9.57 31.35 26.36
N ALA A 339 9.64 30.18 25.71
CA ALA A 339 9.23 30.03 24.32
C ALA A 339 7.74 30.34 24.08
N GLU A 340 6.86 30.05 25.05
CA GLU A 340 5.43 30.34 24.93
C GLU A 340 5.14 31.83 25.17
N ILE A 341 5.89 32.47 26.08
CA ILE A 341 5.85 33.92 26.29
C ILE A 341 6.30 34.65 25.02
N LEU A 342 7.42 34.23 24.41
CA LEU A 342 7.94 34.83 23.18
C LEU A 342 6.96 34.66 22.01
N ARG A 343 6.37 33.47 21.83
CA ARG A 343 5.32 33.28 20.81
C ARG A 343 4.12 34.19 21.03
N TRP A 344 3.65 34.32 22.27
CA TRP A 344 2.56 35.24 22.60
C TRP A 344 2.94 36.70 22.35
N GLN A 345 4.19 37.08 22.61
CA GLN A 345 4.71 38.41 22.30
C GLN A 345 4.78 38.65 20.79
N ASP A 346 5.28 37.70 20.01
CA ASP A 346 5.33 37.78 18.55
C ASP A 346 3.92 37.86 17.94
N GLU A 347 2.97 37.06 18.42
CA GLU A 347 1.57 37.10 17.99
C GLU A 347 0.90 38.42 18.36
N TRP A 348 1.16 38.93 19.56
CA TRP A 348 0.67 40.23 20.03
C TRP A 348 1.26 41.37 19.19
N GLU A 349 2.56 41.36 18.94
CA GLU A 349 3.25 42.33 18.07
C GLU A 349 2.69 42.25 16.65
N ALA A 350 2.52 41.05 16.08
CA ALA A 350 1.91 40.87 14.76
C ALA A 350 0.48 41.43 14.69
N GLN A 351 -0.33 41.24 15.74
CA GLN A 351 -1.68 41.81 15.83
C GLN A 351 -1.64 43.34 15.98
N GLN A 352 -0.69 43.90 16.73
CA GLN A 352 -0.51 45.36 16.82
C GLN A 352 -0.02 45.97 15.50
N HIS A 353 0.87 45.29 14.78
CA HIS A 353 1.32 45.68 13.44
C HIS A 353 0.25 45.48 12.36
N GLY A 354 -0.71 44.57 12.57
CA GLY A 354 -1.89 44.38 11.72
C GLY A 354 -2.98 45.46 11.88
N ALA A 355 -2.97 46.21 12.99
CA ALA A 355 -3.99 47.24 13.28
C ALA A 355 -3.59 48.67 12.88
N VAL A 356 -2.36 48.89 12.39
CA VAL A 356 -1.93 50.16 11.77
C VAL A 356 -1.30 49.89 10.40
N GLY A 357 -2.15 49.53 9.44
CA GLY A 357 -2.01 49.91 8.02
C GLY A 357 -0.62 49.80 7.39
N HIS A 358 0.06 48.66 7.52
CA HIS A 358 1.18 48.33 6.64
C HIS A 358 0.64 47.73 5.35
N VAL A 359 -0.01 48.58 4.55
CA VAL A 359 -0.09 48.28 3.13
C VAL A 359 1.38 48.32 2.61
N ASN A 360 1.64 47.78 1.44
CA ASN A 360 2.95 47.44 0.87
C ASN A 360 3.96 48.61 0.67
N GLN A 361 4.89 48.86 1.61
CA GLN A 361 5.91 49.94 1.54
C GLN A 361 6.86 49.92 0.33
N LEU A 362 6.98 48.80 -0.40
CA LEU A 362 7.79 48.73 -1.62
C LEU A 362 7.02 49.14 -2.89
N ALA A 363 5.69 49.07 -2.89
CA ALA A 363 4.87 49.42 -4.04
C ALA A 363 4.74 50.94 -4.26
N TRP A 364 4.90 51.77 -3.22
CA TRP A 364 4.55 53.20 -3.34
C TRP A 364 5.73 54.17 -3.40
N ALA A 365 6.95 53.68 -3.19
CA ALA A 365 8.14 54.44 -3.58
C ALA A 365 8.14 54.76 -5.09
N GLN A 366 7.45 53.94 -5.90
CA GLN A 366 7.26 54.16 -7.34
C GLN A 366 6.18 55.22 -7.64
N HIS A 367 5.10 55.27 -6.86
CA HIS A 367 4.01 56.23 -7.07
C HIS A 367 4.30 57.64 -6.52
N ALA A 368 5.14 57.80 -5.49
CA ALA A 368 5.46 59.11 -4.92
C ALA A 368 6.33 60.02 -5.84
N ARG A 369 6.85 59.50 -6.95
CA ARG A 369 7.58 60.30 -7.96
C ARG A 369 6.66 60.92 -9.02
N ALA A 370 5.45 60.39 -9.18
CA ALA A 370 4.40 60.99 -9.98
C ALA A 370 3.47 61.73 -9.01
N ASN A 371 3.14 63.00 -9.27
CA ASN A 371 2.29 63.83 -8.40
C ASN A 371 0.81 63.35 -8.29
N ASP A 372 0.53 62.07 -8.50
CA ASP A 372 -0.80 61.44 -8.42
C ASP A 372 -1.06 60.88 -7.01
N ALA A 373 -1.06 61.76 -6.01
CA ALA A 373 -1.64 61.42 -4.72
C ALA A 373 -3.18 61.33 -4.85
N PRO A 374 -3.84 60.29 -4.31
CA PRO A 374 -5.30 60.20 -4.32
C PRO A 374 -5.95 61.46 -3.71
N PRO A 375 -7.14 61.89 -4.19
CA PRO A 375 -7.81 63.08 -3.68
C PRO A 375 -8.03 62.99 -2.16
N GLY A 376 -7.48 63.93 -1.40
CA GLY A 376 -7.66 64.02 0.06
C GLY A 376 -6.49 63.55 0.92
N MET A 377 -5.42 62.98 0.36
CA MET A 377 -4.21 62.61 1.10
C MET A 377 -3.04 63.56 0.81
N ARG A 378 -2.49 64.18 1.87
CA ARG A 378 -1.40 65.17 1.75
C ARG A 378 -0.03 64.53 2.04
N VAL A 379 0.91 64.67 1.11
CA VAL A 379 2.29 64.15 1.21
C VAL A 379 3.22 65.25 1.74
N CYS A 380 4.10 64.91 2.69
CA CYS A 380 5.13 65.79 3.23
C CYS A 380 6.50 65.10 3.24
N PRO A 381 7.56 65.73 2.67
CA PRO A 381 8.92 65.18 2.74
C PRO A 381 9.48 65.29 4.16
N CYS A 382 10.27 64.30 4.54
CA CYS A 382 10.99 64.27 5.80
C CYS A 382 12.08 65.35 5.82
N PRO A 383 12.17 66.21 6.86
CA PRO A 383 13.20 67.24 6.94
C PRO A 383 14.61 66.69 7.16
N GLN A 384 14.75 65.44 7.59
CA GLN A 384 16.05 64.82 7.84
C GLN A 384 16.57 64.01 6.65
N CYS A 385 15.73 63.18 6.01
CA CYS A 385 16.17 62.29 4.92
C CYS A 385 15.53 62.61 3.56
N GLY A 386 14.60 63.57 3.49
CA GLY A 386 13.90 63.94 2.26
C GLY A 386 12.78 62.97 1.83
N GLN A 387 12.66 61.79 2.46
CA GLN A 387 11.70 60.77 2.05
C GLN A 387 10.25 61.26 2.17
N ALA A 388 9.40 60.93 1.20
CA ALA A 388 7.98 61.25 1.22
C ALA A 388 7.24 60.49 2.34
N ASN A 389 6.49 61.21 3.17
CA ASN A 389 5.64 60.66 4.23
C ASN A 389 4.21 61.15 4.06
N MET A 390 3.24 60.29 4.30
CA MET A 390 1.82 60.60 4.13
C MET A 390 1.19 60.96 5.48
N LYS A 391 0.49 62.09 5.55
CA LYS A 391 -0.32 62.42 6.74
C LYS A 391 -1.60 61.60 6.72
N VAL A 392 -1.79 60.75 7.73
CA VAL A 392 -3.01 59.95 7.90
C VAL A 392 -3.82 60.53 9.06
N GLY A 393 -5.05 60.97 8.75
CA GLY A 393 -5.91 61.65 9.72
C GLY A 393 -5.38 63.02 10.14
N ASN A 394 -5.90 63.54 11.25
CA ASN A 394 -5.68 64.92 11.67
C ASN A 394 -4.34 65.21 12.36
N ASN A 395 -3.55 64.20 12.71
CA ASN A 395 -2.36 64.36 13.53
C ASN A 395 -1.20 64.97 12.73
N ASN A 396 -0.65 66.09 13.22
CA ASN A 396 0.51 66.76 12.65
C ASN A 396 1.83 66.19 13.18
N HIS A 397 1.81 65.28 14.15
CA HIS A 397 2.99 64.54 14.56
C HIS A 397 3.28 63.40 13.59
N MET A 398 4.28 63.61 12.74
CA MET A 398 4.74 62.66 11.74
C MET A 398 5.93 61.86 12.26
N ALA A 399 5.96 60.57 11.95
CA ALA A 399 7.15 59.73 12.09
C ALA A 399 7.61 59.30 10.69
N CYS A 400 8.89 59.47 10.38
CA CYS A 400 9.41 59.04 9.10
C CYS A 400 9.56 57.51 9.08
N TRP A 401 8.91 56.83 8.13
CA TRP A 401 9.04 55.38 8.01
C TRP A 401 10.46 54.93 7.62
N ALA A 402 11.21 55.76 6.89
CA ALA A 402 12.55 55.40 6.41
C ALA A 402 13.67 55.62 7.43
N CYS A 403 13.67 56.77 8.14
CA CYS A 403 14.75 57.11 9.08
C CYS A 403 14.26 57.22 10.53
N THR A 404 13.02 56.79 10.80
CA THR A 404 12.37 56.72 12.13
C THR A 404 12.37 58.03 12.93
N CYS A 405 12.69 59.16 12.30
CA CYS A 405 12.72 60.44 12.98
C CYS A 405 11.31 61.03 13.11
N HIS A 406 11.05 61.74 14.21
CA HIS A 406 9.78 62.40 14.43
C HIS A 406 9.86 63.87 13.99
N PHE A 407 8.82 64.39 13.33
CA PHE A 407 8.76 65.78 12.88
C PHE A 407 7.32 66.30 12.85
N CYS A 408 7.16 67.62 12.79
CA CYS A 408 5.85 68.26 12.64
C CYS A 408 5.48 68.44 11.17
N TYR A 409 4.29 67.98 10.77
CA TYR A 409 3.75 68.16 9.43
C TYR A 409 3.61 69.64 9.04
N SER A 410 3.10 70.48 9.96
CA SER A 410 2.77 71.88 9.66
C SER A 410 4.00 72.76 9.46
N CYS A 411 5.04 72.60 10.28
CA CYS A 411 6.23 73.46 10.25
C CYS A 411 7.51 72.75 9.80
N ARG A 412 7.44 71.44 9.51
CA ARG A 412 8.57 70.57 9.12
C ARG A 412 9.72 70.53 10.12
N LYS A 413 9.51 70.95 11.36
CA LYS A 413 10.54 70.92 12.40
C LYS A 413 10.72 69.51 12.94
N LEU A 414 11.97 69.08 13.03
CA LEU A 414 12.36 67.81 13.61
C LEU A 414 12.17 67.83 15.14
N LEU A 415 11.54 66.79 15.69
CA LEU A 415 11.27 66.59 17.11
C LEU A 415 12.28 65.57 17.65
N ARG A 416 13.25 66.00 18.47
CA ARG A 416 14.31 65.14 19.02
C ARG A 416 14.23 65.09 20.54
N GLY A 417 14.19 63.88 21.13
CA GLY A 417 14.21 63.62 22.59
C GLY A 417 12.88 63.09 23.16
N LYS A 418 12.91 62.43 24.33
CA LYS A 418 11.72 61.84 24.98
C LYS A 418 10.74 62.93 25.45
N GLY A 419 9.46 62.84 25.06
CA GLY A 419 8.36 63.70 25.56
C GLY A 419 8.08 65.01 24.80
N ILE A 420 8.80 65.32 23.72
CA ILE A 420 8.79 66.67 23.10
C ILE A 420 7.63 66.93 22.13
N GLY A 421 6.84 65.92 21.77
CA GLY A 421 5.54 66.16 21.12
C GLY A 421 4.70 67.17 21.94
N ALA A 422 4.67 67.01 23.27
CA ALA A 422 3.96 67.91 24.16
C ALA A 422 4.58 69.31 24.30
N ALA A 423 5.88 69.48 23.99
CA ALA A 423 6.55 70.79 24.05
C ALA A 423 6.43 71.58 22.75
N HIS A 424 6.30 70.88 21.61
CA HIS A 424 6.09 71.51 20.31
C HIS A 424 4.61 71.82 20.03
N TYR A 425 3.71 70.95 20.52
CA TYR A 425 2.28 71.13 20.35
C TYR A 425 1.62 71.76 21.58
N GLY A 426 0.90 72.86 21.40
CA GLY A 426 0.27 73.58 22.50
C GLY A 426 -0.24 74.96 22.08
N PRO A 427 -0.81 75.76 23.00
CA PRO A 427 -1.44 77.04 22.67
C PRO A 427 -0.46 78.08 22.08
N LYS A 428 0.83 77.99 22.41
CA LYS A 428 1.91 78.83 21.84
C LYS A 428 2.69 78.14 20.71
N GLY A 429 2.38 76.88 20.41
CA GLY A 429 3.12 76.03 19.47
C GLY A 429 2.28 75.64 18.25
N CYS A 430 2.73 74.63 17.50
CA CYS A 430 1.92 74.07 16.42
C CYS A 430 0.69 73.35 17.00
N LYS A 431 -0.39 73.23 16.23
CA LYS A 431 -1.52 72.39 16.64
C LYS A 431 -1.18 70.92 16.43
N GLN A 432 -1.40 70.07 17.44
CA GLN A 432 -1.18 68.64 17.30
C GLN A 432 -2.17 68.01 16.32
N HIS A 433 -3.42 68.47 16.34
CA HIS A 433 -4.47 68.02 15.44
C HIS A 433 -4.95 69.21 14.60
N SER A 434 -4.90 69.07 13.27
CA SER A 434 -5.57 70.01 12.36
C SER A 434 -7.03 69.61 12.21
N ALA A 435 -7.95 70.57 12.11
CA ALA A 435 -9.25 70.26 11.50
C ALA A 435 -8.96 70.10 10.00
N ASP A 436 -8.76 68.87 9.53
CA ASP A 436 -8.42 68.64 8.12
C ASP A 436 -9.57 68.95 7.16
#